data_AF-A0A5B8U4G1-F1
#
_entry.id   AF-A0A5B8U4G1-F1
#
_cell.length_a   1.000
_cell.length_b   1.000
_cell.length_c   1.000
_cell.angle_alpha   90.00
_cell.angle_beta   90.00
_cell.angle_gamma   90.00
#
_symmetry.space_group_name_H-M   'P 1'
#
loop_
_entity.id
_entity.type
_entity.pdbx_description
1 polymer ?
#
loop_
_entity_poly.entity_id
_entity_poly.type
_entity_poly.pdbx_seq_one_letter_code
_entity_poly.pdbx_strand_id
1 'polypeptide(L)' 'MTTHAALIALVDLEVASRVEDPHPERLAEALHLRAALAADARPLPPVAAATLRRIVDEEVALRVLAAAEARGQSVGG' A
#
# COMPACT_ATOMS: atom_id res chain seq x y z
N MET A 1 8.05 6.74 15.87
CA MET A 1 8.58 5.82 14.84
C MET A 1 8.31 6.45 13.48
N THR A 2 9.35 6.55 12.66
CA THR A 2 9.41 7.43 11.49
C THR A 2 8.48 6.95 10.36
N THR A 3 7.86 7.89 9.64
CA THR A 3 6.97 7.66 8.48
C THR A 3 7.51 6.62 7.49
N HIS A 4 8.84 6.53 7.37
CA HIS A 4 9.52 5.57 6.51
C HIS A 4 9.29 4.09 6.92
N ALA A 5 9.35 3.77 8.21
CA ALA A 5 9.08 2.41 8.69
C ALA A 5 7.63 1.99 8.46
N ALA A 6 6.69 2.92 8.59
CA ALA A 6 5.28 2.68 8.30
C ALA A 6 5.04 2.43 6.79
N LEU A 7 5.76 3.14 5.92
CA LEU A 7 5.70 2.91 4.48
C LEU A 7 6.25 1.54 4.08
N ILE A 8 7.38 1.12 4.66
CA ILE A 8 7.92 -0.23 4.41
C ILE A 8 6.91 -1.29 4.85
N ALA A 9 6.31 -1.16 6.04
CA ALA A 9 5.33 -2.11 6.53
C ALA A 9 4.09 -2.20 5.62
N LEU A 10 3.62 -1.08 5.09
CA LEU A 10 2.51 -1.05 4.14
C LEU A 10 2.86 -1.77 2.82
N VAL A 11 4.07 -1.56 2.31
CA VAL A 11 4.54 -2.24 1.09
C VAL A 11 4.77 -3.73 1.32
N ASP A 12 5.26 -4.12 2.50
CA ASP A 12 5.40 -5.53 2.87
C ASP A 12 4.04 -6.25 2.90
N LEU A 13 2.99 -5.58 3.39
CA LEU A 13 1.62 -6.10 3.35
C LEU A 13 1.11 -6.26 1.91
N GLU A 14 1.36 -5.27 1.05
CA GLU A 14 1.00 -5.37 -0.38
C GLU A 14 1.77 -6.51 -1.06
N VAL A 15 3.07 -6.69 -0.80
CA VAL A 15 3.83 -7.82 -1.36
C VAL A 15 3.21 -9.14 -0.91
N ALA A 16 2.88 -9.27 0.37
CA ALA A 16 2.27 -10.48 0.90
C ALA A 16 0.89 -10.77 0.29
N SER A 17 0.07 -9.75 0.06
CA SER A 17 -1.27 -9.91 -0.54
C SER A 17 -1.22 -10.34 -2.01
N ARG A 18 -0.10 -10.09 -2.70
CA ARG A 18 0.06 -10.36 -4.14
C ARG A 18 0.76 -11.67 -4.48
N VAL A 19 1.22 -12.45 -3.49
CA VAL A 19 1.93 -13.72 -3.72
C VAL A 19 1.08 -14.73 -4.51
N GLU A 20 -0.23 -14.73 -4.27
CA GLU A 20 -1.19 -15.63 -4.92
C GLU A 20 -2.02 -14.92 -6.00
N ASP A 21 -1.70 -13.66 -6.32
CA ASP A 21 -2.42 -12.89 -7.34
C ASP A 21 -2.12 -13.44 -8.74
N PRO A 22 -3.14 -13.67 -9.60
CA PRO A 22 -2.92 -14.13 -10.98
C PRO A 22 -2.15 -13.12 -11.86
N HIS A 23 -1.93 -11.90 -11.37
CA HIS A 23 -1.20 -10.82 -12.02
C HIS A 23 0.19 -10.62 -11.39
N PRO A 24 1.22 -11.40 -11.81
CA PRO A 24 2.56 -11.34 -11.22
C PRO A 24 3.25 -9.98 -11.41
N GLU A 25 2.81 -9.17 -12.37
CA GLU A 25 3.29 -7.81 -12.59
C GLU A 25 3.11 -6.92 -11.35
N ARG A 26 2.00 -7.09 -10.62
CA ARG A 26 1.72 -6.31 -9.41
C ARG A 26 2.64 -6.67 -8.25
N LEU A 27 2.96 -7.96 -8.13
CA LEU A 27 3.96 -8.43 -7.17
C LEU A 27 5.34 -7.88 -7.51
N ALA A 28 5.72 -7.91 -8.79
CA ALA A 28 7.01 -7.37 -9.25
C ALA A 28 7.14 -5.86 -8.98
N GLU A 29 6.09 -5.08 -9.25
CA GLU A 29 6.02 -3.66 -8.94
C GLU A 29 6.17 -3.38 -7.44
N ALA A 30 5.45 -4.13 -6.59
CA ALA A 30 5.52 -4.01 -5.14
C ALA A 30 6.93 -4.34 -4.60
N LEU A 31 7.57 -5.40 -5.13
CA LEU A 31 8.95 -5.75 -4.81
C LEU A 31 9.94 -4.68 -5.26
N HIS A 32 9.72 -4.05 -6.42
CA HIS A 32 10.57 -2.98 -6.91
C HIS A 32 10.48 -1.73 -6.01
N LEU A 33 9.27 -1.37 -5.58
CA LEU A 33 9.06 -0.31 -4.59
C LEU A 33 9.74 -0.65 -3.25
N ARG A 34 9.57 -1.88 -2.76
CA ARG A 34 10.21 -2.35 -1.52
C ARG A 34 11.72 -2.18 -1.57
N ALA A 35 12.34 -2.59 -2.68
CA ALA A 35 13.78 -2.44 -2.89
C ALA A 35 14.21 -0.97 -2.94
N ALA A 36 13.45 -0.11 -3.63
CA ALA A 36 13.75 1.32 -3.70
C ALA A 36 13.65 2.01 -2.32
N LEU A 37 12.66 1.65 -1.50
CA LEU A 37 12.53 2.14 -0.12
C LEU A 37 13.65 1.63 0.78
N ALA A 38 14.00 0.34 0.70
CA ALA A 38 15.08 -0.24 1.48
C ALA A 38 16.46 0.36 1.12
N ALA A 39 16.62 0.82 -0.12
CA ALA A 39 17.81 1.53 -0.58
C ALA A 39 17.78 3.05 -0.29
N ASP A 40 16.74 3.56 0.37
CA ASP A 40 16.52 4.99 0.60
C ASP A 40 16.62 5.84 -0.68
N ALA A 41 16.16 5.29 -1.81
CA ALA A 41 16.33 5.90 -3.12
C ALA A 41 15.62 7.27 -3.20
N ARG A 42 16.35 8.30 -3.63
CA ARG A 42 15.82 9.65 -3.90
C ARG A 42 16.41 10.24 -5.17
N PRO A 43 15.58 10.55 -6.19
CA PRO A 43 14.14 10.31 -6.26
C PRO A 43 13.80 8.82 -6.38
N LEU A 44 12.56 8.44 -6.06
CA LEU A 44 12.07 7.09 -6.35
C LEU A 44 12.04 6.86 -7.87
N PRO A 45 12.38 5.65 -8.35
CA PRO A 45 12.17 5.28 -9.74
C PRO A 45 10.69 5.49 -10.16
N PRO A 46 10.40 5.88 -11.42
CA PRO A 46 9.04 6.19 -11.85
C PRO A 46 8.01 5.09 -11.56
N VAL A 47 8.38 3.83 -11.77
CA VAL A 47 7.52 2.68 -11.48
C VAL A 47 7.25 2.57 -9.98
N ALA A 48 8.28 2.62 -9.13
CA ALA A 48 8.12 2.59 -7.68
C ALA A 48 7.24 3.76 -7.16
N ALA A 49 7.43 4.95 -7.71
CA ALA A 49 6.64 6.13 -7.34
C ALA A 49 5.14 5.95 -7.69
N ALA A 50 4.84 5.41 -8.88
CA ALA A 50 3.47 5.11 -9.29
C ALA A 50 2.84 4.02 -8.42
N THR A 51 3.59 2.94 -8.14
CA THR A 51 3.15 1.86 -7.25
C THR A 51 2.86 2.39 -5.84
N LEU A 52 3.72 3.24 -5.29
CA LEU A 52 3.52 3.83 -3.96
C LEU A 52 2.25 4.68 -3.92
N ARG A 53 2.03 5.50 -4.95
CA ARG A 53 0.80 6.30 -5.06
C ARG A 53 -0.44 5.41 -5.03
N ARG A 54 -0.47 4.36 -5.87
CA ARG A 54 -1.58 3.40 -5.93
C ARG A 54 -1.88 2.78 -4.57
N ILE A 55 -0.87 2.23 -3.89
CA ILE A 55 -1.03 1.57 -2.59
C ILE A 55 -1.61 2.53 -1.56
N VAL A 56 -1.09 3.77 -1.51
CA VAL A 56 -1.58 4.78 -0.57
C VAL A 56 -3.03 5.18 -0.87
N ASP A 57 -3.38 5.34 -2.15
CA ASP A 57 -4.73 5.70 -2.54
C ASP A 57 -5.74 4.58 -2.21
N GLU A 58 -5.37 3.31 -2.43
CA GLU A 58 -6.16 2.13 -2.04
C GLU A 58 -6.36 2.07 -0.52
N GLU A 59 -5.29 2.24 0.26
CA GLU A 59 -5.36 2.24 1.73
C GLU A 59 -6.25 3.37 2.26
N VAL A 60 -6.18 4.56 1.66
CA VAL A 60 -7.07 5.68 2.02
C VAL A 60 -8.53 5.33 1.69
N ALA A 61 -8.80 4.76 0.52
CA ALA A 61 -10.15 4.37 0.13
C ALA A 61 -10.75 3.33 1.10
N LEU A 62 -9.96 2.33 1.50
CA LEU A 62 -10.38 1.32 2.48
C LEU A 62 -10.70 1.94 3.85
N ARG A 63 -9.88 2.87 4.33
CA ARG A 63 -10.14 3.58 5.59
C ARG A 63 -11.41 4.44 5.52
N VAL A 64 -11.66 5.09 4.39
CA VAL A 64 -12.89 5.87 4.17
C VAL A 64 -14.11 4.95 4.18
N LEU A 65 -14.04 3.79 3.53
CA LEU A 65 -15.12 2.80 3.52
C LEU A 65 -15.41 2.27 4.93
N ALA A 66 -14.37 1.84 5.66
CA ALA A 66 -14.51 1.36 7.03
C ALA A 66 -15.12 2.42 7.97
N ALA A 67 -14.74 3.68 7.79
CA ALA A 67 -15.30 4.80 8.55
C ALA A 67 -16.77 5.08 8.20
N ALA A 68 -17.20 4.83 6.96
CA ALA A 68 -18.59 4.95 6.56
C ALA A 68 -19.45 3.81 7.14
N GLU A 69 -18.95 2.58 7.11
CA GLU A 69 -19.63 1.40 7.68
C GLU A 69 -19.84 1.54 9.20
N ALA A 70 -18.81 1.99 9.92
CA ALA A 70 -18.91 2.23 11.36
C ALA A 70 -20.01 3.25 11.72
N ARG A 71 -20.23 4.26 10.87
CA ARG A 71 -21.32 5.23 11.06
C ARG A 71 -22.68 4.62 10.73
N GLY A 72 -22.78 3.79 9.69
CA GLY A 72 -24.03 3.10 9.33
C GLY A 72 -24.51 2.10 10.40
N GLN A 73 -23.59 1.42 11.07
CA GLN A 73 -23.90 0.48 12.16
C GLN A 73 -24.36 1.17 13.46
N SER A 74 -24.00 2.45 13.65
CA SER A 74 -24.39 3.22 14.86
C SER A 74 -25.85 3.72 14.87
N VAL A 75 -26.60 3.57 13.78
CA VAL A 75 -27.99 4.05 13.64
C VAL A 75 -29.02 2.90 13.74
N GLY A 76 -28.59 1.64 13.80
CA GLY A 76 -29.47 0.46 13.75
C GLY A 76 -29.46 -0.44 15.00
N GLY A 77 -28.92 0.03 16.14
CA GLY A 77 -28.84 -0.73 17.40
C GLY A 77 -29.79 -0.21 18.48
#